data_AF-A0A443S646-F1
#
_entry.id   AF-A0A443S646-F1
#
_cell.length_a   1.000
_cell.length_b   1.000
_cell.length_c   1.000
_cell.angle_alpha   90.00
_cell.angle_beta   90.00
_cell.angle_gamma   90.00
#
_symmetry.space_group_name_H-M   'P 1'
#
loop_
_entity.id
_entity.type
_entity.pdbx_description
1 polymer ?
#
loop_
_entity_poly.entity_id
_entity_poly.type
_entity_poly.pdbx_seq_one_letter_code
_entity_poly.pdbx_strand_id
1 'polypeptide(L)'
;MSSLPFLLFLCVIAAVECSFLQSLGFIPGFVCTGSSTSLSGSCQTAEECTSRGDVTDGACSLITTGICCISTLRCDGNAIYNNSYFASANYPSATEKASVCPLRTSLMWNVVYVKIEFKVFDIIGPSENGNCNDDYMEIQGSTQQFPRICGKNTGQHLYIPVDQS
;
A
#
# COMPACT_ATOMS: atom_id res chain seq x y z
N MET A 1 8.23 -22.53 -1.57
CA MET A 1 8.76 -21.52 -0.63
C MET A 1 7.71 -20.43 -0.55
N SER A 2 7.14 -20.21 0.63
CA SER A 2 6.16 -19.16 0.87
C SER A 2 6.88 -17.83 1.10
N SER A 3 6.44 -16.77 0.43
CA SER A 3 6.95 -15.41 0.65
C SER A 3 6.21 -14.77 1.84
N LEU A 4 6.96 -14.04 2.66
CA LEU A 4 6.42 -13.35 3.84
C LEU A 4 5.51 -12.16 3.43
N PRO A 5 4.62 -11.69 4.32
CA PRO A 5 3.65 -10.66 3.98
C PRO A 5 4.27 -9.27 3.90
N PHE A 6 3.76 -8.44 2.98
CA PHE A 6 4.05 -7.01 2.96
C PHE A 6 2.77 -6.20 2.80
N LEU A 7 2.83 -4.97 3.32
CA LEU A 7 1.85 -3.92 3.21
C LEU A 7 2.59 -2.59 3.06
N LEU A 8 2.38 -1.96 1.91
CA LEU A 8 2.90 -0.65 1.55
C LEU A 8 1.76 0.38 1.63
N PHE A 9 2.10 1.57 2.06
CA PHE A 9 1.23 2.74 1.93
C PHE A 9 1.83 3.69 0.92
N LEU A 10 1.07 3.99 -0.13
CA LEU A 10 1.47 4.88 -1.21
C LEU A 10 0.77 6.22 -1.04
N CYS A 11 1.58 7.25 -0.84
CA CYS A 11 1.15 8.64 -0.79
C CYS A 11 1.75 9.37 -1.98
N VAL A 12 0.90 9.88 -2.87
CA VAL A 12 1.33 10.65 -4.03
C VAL A 12 1.45 12.11 -3.60
N ILE A 13 2.61 12.73 -3.86
CA ILE A 13 2.93 14.09 -3.44
C ILE A 13 2.96 15.00 -4.68
N ALA A 14 2.02 15.93 -4.73
CA ALA A 14 1.93 16.95 -5.79
C ALA A 14 2.81 18.18 -5.48
N ALA A 15 3.25 18.87 -6.53
CA ALA A 15 4.08 20.08 -6.50
C ALA A 15 3.34 21.29 -5.92
N VAL A 16 2.00 21.29 -6.01
CA VAL A 16 1.15 22.38 -5.53
C VAL A 16 0.62 22.04 -4.14
N GLU A 17 1.25 22.70 -3.16
CA GLU A 17 0.94 22.81 -1.73
C GLU A 17 1.30 21.62 -0.81
N CYS A 18 2.54 21.70 -0.29
CA CYS A 18 2.83 21.33 1.09
C CYS A 18 1.99 22.22 2.01
N SER A 19 1.21 21.61 2.91
CA SER A 19 0.08 22.17 3.67
C SER A 19 -1.16 22.51 2.84
N PHE A 20 -2.29 21.89 3.23
CA PHE A 20 -3.65 22.15 2.73
C PHE A 20 -4.18 21.26 1.60
N LEU A 21 -4.23 19.94 1.82
CA LEU A 21 -5.37 19.10 1.39
C LEU A 21 -5.40 17.80 2.21
N GLN A 22 -5.75 17.91 3.50
CA GLN A 22 -6.30 16.77 4.25
C GLN A 22 -7.81 16.59 4.01
N SER A 23 -8.43 17.30 3.06
CA SER A 23 -9.90 17.40 3.02
C SER A 23 -10.61 17.02 1.73
N LEU A 24 -9.97 16.36 0.75
CA LEU A 24 -10.70 15.86 -0.43
C LEU A 24 -10.21 14.48 -0.89
N GLY A 25 -10.12 13.55 0.05
CA GLY A 25 -10.37 12.14 -0.25
C GLY A 25 -11.83 11.88 0.10
N PHE A 26 -12.75 12.09 -0.83
CA PHE A 26 -14.17 11.78 -0.62
C PHE A 26 -14.30 10.26 -0.52
N ILE A 27 -14.18 9.72 0.69
CA ILE A 27 -14.81 8.45 1.00
C ILE A 27 -16.27 8.81 1.31
N PRO A 28 -17.25 8.41 0.47
CA PRO A 28 -18.64 8.39 0.91
C PRO A 28 -18.76 7.29 1.97
N GLY A 29 -18.41 7.61 3.21
CA GLY A 29 -18.34 6.64 4.31
C GLY A 29 -17.68 7.24 5.53
N PHE A 30 -18.17 6.88 6.72
CA PHE A 30 -17.58 7.31 7.98
C PHE A 30 -16.15 6.74 8.09
N VAL A 31 -15.16 7.61 8.31
CA VAL A 31 -13.76 7.20 8.47
C VAL A 31 -13.62 6.40 9.75
N CYS A 32 -12.84 5.32 9.70
CA CYS A 32 -12.49 4.50 10.85
C CYS A 32 -10.99 4.25 10.91
N THR A 33 -10.51 3.86 12.08
CA THR A 33 -9.16 3.37 12.28
C THR A 33 -9.24 1.89 12.62
N GLY A 34 -8.51 1.07 11.87
CA GLY A 34 -8.49 -0.37 12.05
C GLY A 34 -8.00 -0.75 13.44
N SER A 35 -8.68 -1.69 14.10
CA SER A 35 -8.41 -2.02 15.51
C SER A 35 -7.08 -2.76 15.71
N SER A 36 -6.63 -3.52 14.72
CA SER A 36 -5.43 -4.35 14.80
C SER A 36 -4.24 -3.70 14.09
N THR A 37 -4.48 -3.05 12.96
CA THR A 37 -3.43 -2.47 12.10
C THR A 37 -3.22 -0.98 12.32
N SER A 38 -4.14 -0.29 13.00
CA SER A 38 -4.13 1.17 13.17
C SER A 38 -4.12 1.95 11.84
N LEU A 39 -4.62 1.34 10.76
CA LEU A 39 -4.70 1.95 9.43
C LEU A 39 -6.02 2.67 9.23
N SER A 40 -6.02 3.69 8.37
CA SER A 40 -7.24 4.42 8.04
C SER A 40 -8.08 3.64 7.04
N GLY A 41 -9.37 3.51 7.33
CA GLY A 41 -10.34 2.84 6.48
C GLY A 41 -11.68 3.56 6.46
N SER A 42 -12.67 2.89 5.87
CA SER A 42 -14.06 3.36 5.79
C SER A 42 -15.01 2.37 6.43
N CYS A 43 -15.97 2.86 7.19
CA CYS A 43 -17.07 2.05 7.72
C CYS A 43 -18.03 1.65 6.62
N GLN A 44 -18.13 0.34 6.40
CA GLN A 44 -19.06 -0.26 5.44
C GLN A 44 -19.48 -1.66 5.93
N THR A 45 -20.40 -2.30 5.21
CA THR A 45 -20.82 -3.66 5.56
C THR A 45 -19.71 -4.67 5.28
N ALA A 46 -19.71 -5.80 5.99
CA ALA A 46 -18.73 -6.86 5.79
C ALA A 46 -18.75 -7.44 4.36
N GLU A 47 -19.94 -7.52 3.77
CA GLU A 47 -20.16 -8.01 2.41
C GLU A 47 -19.58 -7.05 1.36
N GLU A 48 -19.81 -5.74 1.50
CA GLU A 48 -19.24 -4.72 0.60
C GLU A 48 -17.71 -4.68 0.70
N CYS A 49 -17.15 -4.77 1.91
CA CYS A 49 -15.71 -4.82 2.10
C CYS A 49 -15.08 -6.04 1.42
N THR A 50 -15.64 -7.23 1.68
CA THR A 50 -15.11 -8.49 1.15
C THR A 50 -15.29 -8.59 -0.36
N SER A 51 -16.41 -8.12 -0.90
CA SER A 51 -16.66 -8.10 -2.35
C SER A 51 -15.69 -7.20 -3.12
N ARG A 52 -15.12 -6.17 -2.48
CA ARG A 52 -14.05 -5.34 -3.03
C ARG A 52 -12.64 -5.92 -2.83
N GLY A 53 -12.50 -6.99 -2.05
CA GLY A 53 -11.20 -7.58 -1.71
C GLY A 53 -10.39 -6.77 -0.69
N ASP A 54 -11.05 -5.82 -0.03
CA ASP A 54 -10.48 -4.93 0.98
C ASP A 54 -10.29 -5.68 2.32
N VAL A 55 -9.47 -5.12 3.21
CA VAL A 55 -9.13 -5.77 4.49
C VAL A 55 -10.09 -5.32 5.59
N THR A 56 -10.71 -6.28 6.26
CA THR A 56 -11.56 -6.02 7.44
C THR A 56 -10.67 -5.85 8.67
N ASP A 57 -10.85 -4.78 9.45
CA ASP A 57 -10.04 -4.53 10.65
C ASP A 57 -10.84 -3.91 11.80
N GLY A 58 -11.69 -4.74 12.41
CA GLY A 58 -12.46 -4.37 13.59
C GLY A 58 -13.83 -3.76 13.28
N ALA A 59 -14.58 -3.49 14.35
CA ALA A 59 -15.94 -2.95 14.26
C ALA A 59 -15.92 -1.41 14.22
N CYS A 60 -16.86 -0.83 13.51
CA CYS A 60 -17.07 0.62 13.52
C CYS A 60 -17.93 1.03 14.71
N SER A 61 -17.42 1.97 15.52
CA SER A 61 -18.14 2.46 16.71
C SER A 61 -19.44 3.22 16.39
N LEU A 62 -19.64 3.66 15.15
CA LEU A 62 -20.76 4.50 14.72
C LEU A 62 -21.93 3.74 14.10
N ILE A 63 -21.70 2.50 13.62
CA ILE A 63 -22.71 1.68 12.95
C ILE A 63 -22.66 0.30 13.61
N THR A 64 -23.76 -0.13 14.22
CA THR A 64 -23.84 -1.38 14.99
C THR A 64 -23.48 -2.64 14.19
N THR A 65 -23.58 -2.59 12.86
CA THR A 65 -23.23 -3.68 11.93
C THR A 65 -22.08 -3.31 10.98
N GLY A 66 -21.47 -2.14 11.14
CA GLY A 66 -20.39 -1.67 10.29
C GLY A 66 -19.04 -2.24 10.72
N ILE A 67 -18.22 -2.61 9.76
CA ILE A 67 -16.82 -2.98 9.98
C ILE A 67 -15.90 -1.90 9.41
N CYS A 68 -14.72 -1.75 10.01
CA CYS A 68 -13.70 -0.90 9.45
C CYS A 68 -13.03 -1.60 8.28
N CYS A 69 -13.19 -1.04 7.09
CA CYS A 69 -12.68 -1.64 5.87
C CYS A 69 -11.54 -0.80 5.30
N ILE A 70 -10.36 -1.40 5.17
CA ILE A 70 -9.14 -0.75 4.69
C ILE A 70 -9.00 -1.08 3.21
N SER A 71 -9.19 -0.07 2.36
CA SER A 71 -9.09 -0.28 0.93
C SER A 71 -7.66 -0.58 0.51
N THR A 72 -7.45 -1.77 -0.03
CA THR A 72 -6.11 -2.32 -0.27
C THR A 72 -6.02 -2.89 -1.67
N LEU A 73 -5.13 -2.29 -2.47
CA LEU A 73 -4.77 -2.77 -3.79
C LEU A 73 -4.02 -4.10 -3.66
N ARG A 74 -4.32 -5.02 -4.58
CA ARG A 74 -3.65 -6.31 -4.73
C ARG A 74 -2.75 -6.30 -5.96
N CYS A 75 -2.07 -7.42 -6.21
CA CYS A 75 -1.28 -7.61 -7.42
C CYS A 75 -2.10 -7.28 -8.68
N ASP A 76 -1.44 -6.68 -9.67
CA ASP A 76 -2.04 -6.13 -10.90
C ASP A 76 -2.96 -4.91 -10.68
N GLY A 77 -3.03 -4.41 -9.45
CA GLY A 77 -3.78 -3.20 -9.10
C GLY A 77 -3.22 -1.94 -9.74
N ASN A 78 -4.08 -0.92 -9.79
CA ASN A 78 -3.73 0.42 -10.23
C ASN A 78 -4.09 1.44 -9.13
N ALA A 79 -3.07 2.08 -8.56
CA ALA A 79 -3.23 3.17 -7.62
C ALA A 79 -3.54 4.46 -8.38
N ILE A 80 -4.82 4.83 -8.40
CA ILE A 80 -5.33 6.06 -9.05
C ILE A 80 -5.50 7.18 -8.02
N TYR A 81 -5.74 6.82 -6.75
CA TYR A 81 -6.04 7.77 -5.69
C TYR A 81 -4.86 7.96 -4.73
N ASN A 82 -4.76 9.15 -4.16
CA ASN A 82 -3.80 9.44 -3.09
C ASN A 82 -4.10 8.58 -1.86
N ASN A 83 -3.07 8.22 -1.09
CA ASN A 83 -3.19 7.46 0.16
C ASN A 83 -3.77 6.05 -0.05
N SER A 84 -3.23 5.32 -1.01
CA SER A 84 -3.62 3.94 -1.31
C SER A 84 -2.78 2.94 -0.51
N TYR A 85 -3.39 1.86 -0.02
CA TYR A 85 -2.65 0.72 0.53
C TYR A 85 -2.43 -0.32 -0.57
N PHE A 86 -1.27 -0.97 -0.56
CA PHE A 86 -0.95 -2.09 -1.45
C PHE A 86 -0.36 -3.23 -0.65
N ALA A 87 -0.89 -4.43 -0.82
CA ALA A 87 -0.46 -5.59 -0.05
C ALA A 87 -0.27 -6.82 -0.93
N SER A 88 0.48 -7.78 -0.40
CA SER A 88 0.59 -9.10 -1.01
C SER A 88 -0.77 -9.78 -1.14
N ALA A 89 -0.88 -10.73 -2.07
CA ALA A 89 -2.15 -11.39 -2.41
C ALA A 89 -2.87 -11.96 -1.18
N ASN A 90 -2.12 -12.57 -0.26
CA ASN A 90 -2.68 -13.22 0.93
C ASN A 90 -2.55 -12.40 2.22
N TYR A 91 -2.09 -11.13 2.15
CA TYR A 91 -1.95 -10.29 3.34
C TYR A 91 -3.24 -10.30 4.19
N PRO A 92 -3.16 -10.46 5.53
CA PRO A 92 -1.95 -10.41 6.37
C PRO A 92 -1.12 -11.72 6.44
N SER A 93 -1.57 -12.78 5.78
CA SER A 93 -0.88 -14.06 5.73
C SER A 93 0.24 -14.08 4.68
N ALA A 94 1.17 -15.01 4.84
CA ALA A 94 2.21 -15.28 3.84
C ALA A 94 1.60 -15.73 2.50
N THR A 95 2.25 -15.37 1.40
CA THR A 95 1.84 -15.81 0.06
C THR A 95 2.55 -17.12 -0.27
N GLU A 96 1.80 -18.19 -0.52
CA GLU A 96 2.38 -19.53 -0.67
C GLU A 96 3.03 -19.77 -2.03
N LYS A 97 2.66 -18.96 -3.04
CA LYS A 97 3.17 -19.06 -4.41
C LYS A 97 3.98 -17.82 -4.77
N ALA A 98 5.25 -18.04 -5.10
CA ALA A 98 6.08 -17.02 -5.72
C ALA A 98 5.39 -16.52 -6.99
N SER A 99 5.14 -15.21 -7.05
CA SER A 99 4.52 -14.56 -8.20
C SER A 99 5.00 -13.12 -8.27
N VAL A 100 5.11 -12.61 -9.50
CA VAL A 100 5.36 -11.18 -9.71
C VAL A 100 4.07 -10.45 -9.38
N CYS A 101 4.16 -9.46 -8.48
CA CYS A 101 3.02 -8.69 -7.99
C CYS A 101 3.20 -7.23 -8.40
N PRO A 102 2.93 -6.86 -9.67
CA PRO A 102 3.13 -5.50 -10.11
C PRO A 102 2.02 -4.60 -9.53
N LEU A 103 2.41 -3.41 -9.07
CA LEU A 103 1.50 -2.32 -8.80
C LEU A 103 1.77 -1.21 -9.81
N ARG A 104 0.72 -0.73 -10.47
CA ARG A 104 0.81 0.47 -11.30
C ARG A 104 0.30 1.66 -10.52
N THR A 105 0.90 2.82 -10.72
CA THR A 105 0.42 4.07 -10.12
C THR A 105 0.11 5.03 -11.26
N SER A 106 -1.15 5.46 -11.34
CA SER A 106 -1.58 6.49 -12.28
C SER A 106 -1.35 7.85 -11.63
N LEU A 107 -0.41 8.60 -12.17
CA LEU A 107 -0.07 9.92 -11.65
C LEU A 107 -1.11 10.94 -12.12
N MET A 108 -1.63 11.74 -11.20
CA MET A 108 -2.38 12.93 -11.54
C MET A 108 -1.46 14.03 -12.06
N TRP A 109 -2.02 15.10 -12.61
CA TRP A 109 -1.28 16.30 -13.00
C TRP A 109 -0.52 16.89 -11.80
N ASN A 110 0.69 17.41 -12.05
CA ASN A 110 1.59 18.05 -11.09
C ASN A 110 2.15 17.16 -9.96
N VAL A 111 2.24 15.84 -10.14
CA VAL A 111 2.92 14.95 -9.20
C VAL A 111 4.43 14.95 -9.45
N VAL A 112 5.22 15.15 -8.39
CA VAL A 112 6.70 15.20 -8.47
C VAL A 112 7.33 14.02 -7.74
N TYR A 113 6.71 13.58 -6.64
CA TYR A 113 7.20 12.46 -5.86
C TYR A 113 6.07 11.50 -5.50
N VAL A 114 6.38 10.21 -5.47
CA VAL A 114 5.55 9.19 -4.82
C VAL A 114 6.28 8.75 -3.55
N LYS A 115 5.67 8.96 -2.39
CA LYS A 115 6.17 8.44 -1.12
C LYS A 115 5.59 7.05 -0.89
N ILE A 116 6.46 6.07 -0.69
CA ILE A 116 6.08 4.72 -0.26
C ILE A 116 6.51 4.55 1.19
N GLU A 117 5.57 4.19 2.06
CA GLU A 117 5.85 3.82 3.45
C GLU A 117 5.67 2.32 3.65
N PHE A 118 6.65 1.67 4.27
CA PHE A 118 6.61 0.24 4.56
C PHE A 118 5.86 0.01 5.88
N LYS A 119 4.54 -0.11 5.83
CA LYS A 119 3.74 -0.40 7.04
C LYS A 119 4.03 -1.80 7.58
N VAL A 120 4.16 -2.76 6.68
CA VAL A 120 4.71 -4.10 6.95
C VAL A 120 5.60 -4.44 5.77
N PHE A 121 6.86 -4.77 6.00
CA PHE A 121 7.74 -5.27 4.95
C PHE A 121 8.70 -6.27 5.55
N ASP A 122 8.35 -7.53 5.40
CA ASP A 122 9.16 -8.68 5.75
C ASP A 122 9.09 -9.60 4.53
N ILE A 123 10.16 -9.66 3.74
CA ILE A 123 10.31 -10.60 2.63
C ILE A 123 11.63 -11.35 2.81
N ILE A 124 11.88 -12.38 1.99
CA ILE A 124 13.15 -13.13 2.09
C ILE A 124 14.32 -12.14 1.96
N GLY A 125 15.29 -12.28 2.86
CA GLY A 125 16.46 -11.40 2.95
C GLY A 125 17.46 -11.61 1.81
N PRO A 126 18.55 -10.83 1.81
CA PRO A 126 19.61 -11.01 0.83
C PRO A 126 20.32 -12.37 1.02
N SER A 127 20.87 -12.89 -0.07
CA SER A 127 21.81 -14.02 -0.04
C SER A 127 23.12 -13.66 0.69
N GLU A 128 23.99 -14.64 0.93
CA GLU A 128 25.29 -14.44 1.61
C GLU A 128 26.17 -13.37 0.94
N ASN A 129 26.00 -13.15 -0.36
CA ASN A 129 26.72 -12.13 -1.14
C ASN A 129 26.04 -10.74 -1.11
N GLY A 130 24.97 -10.56 -0.32
CA GLY A 130 24.23 -9.30 -0.22
C GLY A 130 23.18 -9.07 -1.33
N ASN A 131 22.91 -10.06 -2.18
CA ASN A 131 22.00 -9.92 -3.32
C ASN A 131 20.58 -10.40 -2.99
N CYS A 132 19.57 -9.57 -3.28
CA CYS A 132 18.15 -9.89 -3.20
C CYS A 132 17.70 -10.74 -4.41
N ASN A 133 17.97 -12.04 -4.36
CA ASN A 133 17.73 -12.96 -5.49
C ASN A 133 16.41 -13.75 -5.35
N ASP A 134 15.97 -14.03 -4.13
CA ASP A 134 14.80 -14.85 -3.87
C ASP A 134 13.51 -14.00 -3.91
N ASP A 135 13.40 -13.03 -2.99
CA ASP A 135 12.33 -12.04 -2.99
C ASP A 135 12.93 -10.63 -3.04
N TYR A 136 12.30 -9.74 -3.80
CA TYR A 136 12.67 -8.34 -3.84
C TYR A 136 11.50 -7.45 -4.27
N MET A 137 11.56 -6.19 -3.82
CA MET A 137 10.82 -5.09 -4.40
C MET A 137 11.73 -4.33 -5.36
N GLU A 138 11.19 -3.99 -6.54
CA GLU A 138 11.86 -3.18 -7.54
C GLU A 138 10.95 -2.00 -7.91
N ILE A 139 11.54 -0.82 -8.09
CA ILE A 139 10.85 0.39 -8.49
C ILE A 139 11.20 0.66 -9.95
N GLN A 140 10.18 0.76 -10.80
CA GLN A 140 10.32 1.08 -12.21
C GLN A 140 9.54 2.37 -12.54
N GLY A 141 9.95 3.08 -13.58
CA GLY A 141 9.27 4.32 -14.03
C GLY A 141 9.60 5.59 -13.22
N SER A 142 10.63 5.55 -12.38
CA SER A 142 11.18 6.75 -11.72
C SER A 142 12.25 7.42 -12.58
N THR A 143 12.46 8.73 -12.39
CA THR A 143 13.61 9.46 -12.98
C THR A 143 14.96 9.06 -12.36
N GLN A 144 14.94 8.37 -11.23
CA GLN A 144 16.12 7.88 -10.54
C GLN A 144 16.13 6.34 -10.49
N GLN A 145 17.33 5.75 -10.52
CA GLN A 145 17.49 4.32 -10.30
C GLN A 145 17.45 3.97 -8.80
N PHE A 146 16.65 2.95 -8.47
CA PHE A 146 16.57 2.38 -7.13
C PHE A 146 17.15 0.96 -7.12
N PRO A 147 17.89 0.57 -6.08
CA PRO A 147 18.32 -0.81 -5.93
C PRO A 147 17.12 -1.72 -5.63
N ARG A 148 17.31 -3.03 -5.81
CA ARG A 148 16.38 -4.03 -5.30
C ARG A 148 16.37 -4.01 -3.78
N ILE A 149 15.19 -4.06 -3.18
CA ILE A 149 14.99 -3.97 -1.73
C ILE A 149 14.44 -5.30 -1.23
N CYS A 150 15.06 -5.87 -0.20
CA CYS A 150 14.62 -7.12 0.41
C CYS A 150 14.87 -7.16 1.93
N GLY A 151 14.43 -8.24 2.58
CA GLY A 151 14.51 -8.39 4.03
C GLY A 151 13.43 -7.60 4.79
N LYS A 152 13.81 -7.07 5.97
CA LYS A 152 12.89 -6.39 6.89
C LYS A 152 13.07 -4.88 6.84
N ASN A 153 12.04 -4.17 6.36
CA ASN A 153 12.05 -2.71 6.21
C ASN A 153 10.82 -2.02 6.80
N THR A 154 10.05 -2.72 7.65
CA THR A 154 8.90 -2.13 8.36
C THR A 154 9.28 -0.83 9.08
N GLY A 155 8.46 0.20 8.91
CA GLY A 155 8.64 1.54 9.49
C GLY A 155 9.49 2.49 8.63
N GLN A 156 10.10 2.02 7.55
CA GLN A 156 10.88 2.85 6.63
C GLN A 156 9.98 3.54 5.59
N HIS A 157 10.57 4.43 4.79
CA HIS A 157 9.90 5.04 3.64
C HIS A 157 10.89 5.42 2.53
N LEU A 158 10.36 5.59 1.31
CA LEU A 158 11.08 6.06 0.13
C LEU A 158 10.33 7.23 -0.50
N TYR A 159 11.08 8.17 -1.07
CA TYR A 159 10.56 9.19 -1.96
C TYR A 159 11.04 8.87 -3.38
N ILE A 160 10.10 8.62 -4.27
CA ILE A 160 10.37 8.20 -5.64
C ILE A 160 10.08 9.39 -6.55
N PRO A 161 11.09 10.03 -7.15
CA PRO A 161 10.85 11.10 -8.10
C PRO A 161 10.24 10.53 -9.38
N VAL A 162 9.26 11.22 -9.93
CA VAL A 162 8.55 10.82 -11.16
C VAL A 162 8.58 11.94 -12.18
N ASP A 163 8.63 11.57 -13.46
CA ASP A 163 8.45 12.52 -14.56
C ASP A 163 7.00 12.47 -15.05
N GLN A 164 6.50 13.60 -15.54
CA GLN A 164 5.17 13.72 -16.14
C GLN A 164 5.22 13.78 -17.68
N SER A 165 6.39 13.57 -18.27
CA SER A 165 6.65 13.68 -19.72
C SER A 165 5.86 12.67 -20.55
#